data_AF-A0AAE1EMZ2-F1
#
_entry.id   AF-A0AAE1EMZ2-F1
#
_cell.length_a   1.000
_cell.length_b   1.000
_cell.length_c   1.000
_cell.angle_alpha   90.00
_cell.angle_beta   90.00
_cell.angle_gamma   90.00
#
_symmetry.space_group_name_H-M   'P 1'
#
loop_
_entity.id
_entity.type
_entity.pdbx_description
1 polymer ?
#
loop_
_entity_poly.entity_id
_entity_poly.type
_entity_poly.pdbx_seq_one_letter_code
_entity_poly.pdbx_strand_id
1 'polypeptide(L)' 'GVDKGHRPRVANLRPGSPAHRSDALSVGDYILAVNGIRTQALTHSQIVSLLKNAGEKVDLEVEYEIPNSRKYSTFKV' A
#
# COMPACT_ATOMS: atom_id res chain seq x y z
N GLY A 1 8.78 -2.64 8.11
CA GLY A 1 9.54 -1.65 8.87
C GLY A 1 10.97 -2.13 8.98
N VAL A 2 11.91 -1.23 9.24
CA VAL A 2 13.35 -1.56 9.31
C VAL A 2 13.67 -2.65 10.34
N ASP A 3 12.89 -2.70 11.43
CA ASP A 3 12.94 -3.70 12.49
C ASP A 3 12.48 -5.10 12.07
N LYS A 4 11.78 -5.22 10.94
CA LYS A 4 11.28 -6.49 10.40
C LYS A 4 12.05 -6.95 9.17
N GLY A 5 13.11 -6.25 8.77
CA GLY A 5 13.93 -6.60 7.60
C GLY A 5 13.22 -6.48 6.25
N HIS A 6 11.98 -5.96 6.22
CA HIS A 6 11.17 -5.88 5.00
C HIS A 6 10.45 -4.53 4.89
N ARG A 7 10.26 -4.09 3.63
CA ARG A 7 9.47 -2.90 3.30
C ARG A 7 8.01 -3.10 3.74
N PRO A 8 7.32 -2.06 4.23
CA PRO A 8 5.91 -2.17 4.61
C PRO A 8 5.08 -2.50 3.37
N ARG A 9 4.25 -3.54 3.46
CA ARG A 9 3.45 -4.05 2.36
C ARG A 9 2.00 -4.21 2.79
N VAL A 10 1.06 -3.90 1.90
CA VAL A 10 -0.36 -4.14 2.12
C VAL A 10 -0.62 -5.64 2.10
N ALA A 11 -0.89 -6.20 3.28
CA ALA A 11 -1.17 -7.64 3.44
C ALA A 11 -2.66 -7.97 3.31
N ASN A 12 -3.54 -7.05 3.70
CA ASN A 12 -4.98 -7.23 3.62
C ASN A 12 -5.69 -5.87 3.63
N LEU A 13 -6.83 -5.80 2.96
CA LEU A 13 -7.75 -4.65 3.02
C LEU A 13 -9.02 -5.11 3.71
N ARG A 14 -9.48 -4.31 4.68
CA ARG A 14 -10.72 -4.64 5.39
C ARG A 14 -11.91 -4.47 4.43
N PRO A 15 -12.78 -5.49 4.27
CA PRO A 15 -13.98 -5.35 3.46
C PRO A 15 -14.81 -4.14 3.89
N GLY A 16 -15.26 -3.35 2.93
CA GLY A 16 -16.01 -2.12 3.20
C GLY A 16 -15.19 -0.98 3.84
N SER A 17 -13.86 -1.07 3.94
CA SER A 17 -13.04 0.09 4.31
C SER A 17 -12.90 1.09 3.16
N PRO A 18 -12.58 2.37 3.43
CA PRO A 18 -12.31 3.35 2.38
C PRO A 18 -11.24 2.88 1.39
N ALA A 19 -10.16 2.26 1.89
CA ALA A 19 -9.09 1.71 1.06
C ALA A 19 -9.54 0.53 0.18
N HIS A 20 -10.51 -0.27 0.64
CA HIS A 20 -11.06 -1.36 -0.17
C HIS A 20 -12.00 -0.87 -1.28
N ARG A 21 -12.65 0.28 -1.08
CA ARG A 21 -13.58 0.86 -2.08
C ARG A 21 -12.93 1.83 -3.04
N SER A 22 -11.72 2.32 -2.76
CA SER A 22 -11.08 3.34 -3.58
C SER A 22 -10.45 2.79 -4.85
N ASP A 23 -10.27 1.46 -4.97
CA ASP A 23 -9.53 0.76 -6.03
C ASP A 23 -8.10 1.28 -6.28
N ALA A 24 -7.65 2.26 -5.50
CA ALA A 24 -6.34 2.92 -5.59
C ALA A 24 -5.27 2.22 -4.74
N LEU A 25 -5.65 1.23 -3.94
CA LEU A 25 -4.76 0.44 -3.11
C LEU A 25 -5.14 -1.03 -3.24
N SER A 26 -4.14 -1.88 -3.44
CA SER A 26 -4.31 -3.32 -3.58
C SER A 26 -3.44 -4.10 -2.60
N VAL A 27 -3.89 -5.32 -2.28
CA VAL A 27 -3.05 -6.28 -1.56
C VAL A 27 -1.84 -6.58 -2.43
N GLY A 28 -0.65 -6.39 -1.87
CA GLY A 28 0.60 -6.53 -2.59
C GLY A 28 1.40 -5.25 -2.68
N ASP A 29 0.76 -4.08 -2.63
CA ASP A 29 1.42 -2.79 -2.79
C ASP A 29 2.39 -2.50 -1.64
N TYR A 30 3.50 -1.81 -1.96
CA TYR A 30 4.48 -1.36 -0.98
C TYR A 30 4.20 0.08 -0.58
N ILE A 31 4.12 0.35 0.72
CA ILE A 31 3.90 1.70 1.24
C ILE A 31 5.24 2.41 1.38
N LEU A 32 5.48 3.42 0.54
CA LEU A 32 6.71 4.22 0.51
C LEU A 32 6.66 5.38 1.51
N ALA A 33 5.50 6.04 1.65
CA ALA A 33 5.30 7.14 2.59
C ALA A 33 3.86 7.19 3.14
N VAL A 34 3.70 7.76 4.32
CA VAL A 34 2.41 8.06 4.97
C VAL A 34 2.39 9.54 5.32
N ASN A 35 1.45 10.30 4.78
CA ASN A 35 1.33 11.76 4.95
C ASN A 35 2.66 12.49 4.71
N GLY A 36 3.38 12.10 3.65
CA GLY A 36 4.69 12.66 3.27
C GLY A 36 5.90 12.12 4.07
N ILE A 37 5.69 11.27 5.08
CA ILE A 37 6.79 10.70 5.88
C ILE A 37 7.20 9.35 5.29
N ARG A 38 8.46 9.24 4.82
CA ARG A 38 9.02 8.01 4.23
C ARG A 38 9.09 6.88 5.26
N THR A 39 8.60 5.71 4.87
CA THR A 39 8.54 4.53 5.74
C THR A 39 9.85 3.73 5.78
N GLN A 40 10.78 3.98 4.85
CA GLN A 40 12.02 3.22 4.69
C GLN A 40 12.92 3.21 5.93
N ALA A 41 12.91 4.27 6.73
CA ALA A 41 13.71 4.38 7.95
C ALA A 41 12.90 4.10 9.23
N LEU A 42 11.61 3.78 9.10
CA LEU A 42 10.70 3.65 10.24
C LEU A 42 10.54 2.20 10.68
N THR A 43 10.42 2.01 11.99
CA THR A 43 10.02 0.73 12.57
C THR A 43 8.55 0.46 12.28
N HIS A 44 8.15 -0.80 12.39
CA HIS A 44 6.76 -1.23 12.23
C HIS A 44 5.84 -0.46 13.18
N SER A 45 6.24 -0.29 14.45
CA SER A 45 5.45 0.45 15.43
C SER A 45 5.28 1.91 15.06
N GLN A 46 6.34 2.58 14.57
CA GLN A 46 6.26 3.97 14.10
C GLN A 46 5.30 4.11 12.92
N ILE A 47 5.36 3.21 11.94
CA ILE A 47 4.45 3.22 10.78
C ILE A 47 3.00 3.01 11.22
N VAL A 48 2.75 2.07 12.12
CA VAL A 48 1.41 1.83 12.68
C VAL A 48 0.91 3.06 13.43
N SER A 49 1.76 3.74 14.19
CA SER A 49 1.41 4.97 14.88
C SER A 49 1.07 6.10 13.91
N LEU A 50 1.82 6.26 12.81
CA LEU A 50 1.48 7.23 11.76
C LEU A 50 0.09 6.98 11.16
N LEU A 51 -0.21 5.72 10.82
CA LEU A 51 -1.50 5.35 10.25
C LEU A 51 -2.66 5.56 11.24
N LYS A 52 -2.46 5.24 12.53
CA LYS A 52 -3.47 5.47 13.57
C LYS A 52 -3.73 6.95 13.83
N ASN A 53 -2.71 7.79 13.70
CA ASN A 53 -2.79 9.22 13.98
C ASN A 53 -3.20 10.06 12.76
N ALA A 54 -3.35 9.45 11.58
CA ALA A 54 -3.75 10.15 10.35
C ALA A 54 -5.19 10.73 10.42
N GLY A 55 -6.03 10.24 11.33
CA GLY A 55 -7.40 10.71 11.49
C GLY A 55 -8.32 10.15 10.41
N GLU A 56 -9.20 10.99 9.84
CA GLU A 56 -10.19 10.55 8.84
C GLU A 56 -9.62 10.35 7.43
N LYS A 57 -8.46 10.98 7.13
CA LYS A 57 -7.83 10.94 5.81
C LYS A 57 -6.36 10.56 5.94
N VAL A 58 -5.87 9.76 5.01
CA VAL A 58 -4.47 9.36 4.94
C VAL A 58 -4.00 9.42 3.50
N ASP A 59 -2.87 10.09 3.29
CA ASP A 59 -2.20 10.15 2.00
C ASP A 59 -1.09 9.10 1.99
N LEU A 60 -1.18 8.14 1.06
CA LEU A 60 -0.22 7.06 0.91
C LEU A 60 0.51 7.22 -0.41
N GLU A 61 1.84 7.18 -0.36
CA GLU A 61 2.66 6.95 -1.55
C GLU A 61 2.95 5.45 -1.63
N VAL A 62 2.65 4.84 -2.78
CA VAL A 62 2.77 3.40 -2.97
C VAL A 62 3.54 3.04 -4.23
N GLU A 63 4.21 1.89 -4.18
CA GLU A 63 4.79 1.20 -5.34
C GLU A 63 3.96 -0.07 -5.58
N TYR A 64 3.41 -0.19 -6.78
CA TYR A 64 2.66 -1.36 -7.24
C TYR A 64 3.39 -2.05 -8.39
N GLU A 65 3.22 -3.36 -8.52
CA GLU A 65 3.72 -4.09 -9.68
C GLU A 65 2.76 -3.89 -10.85
N ILE A 66 3.27 -3.38 -11.98
CA ILE A 66 2.50 -3.31 -13.22
C ILE A 66 2.20 -4.75 -13.64
N PRO A 67 0.93 -5.18 -13.72
CA PRO A 67 0.62 -6.51 -14.24
C PRO A 67 1.17 -6.60 -15.66
N ASN A 68 2.05 -7.56 -15.94
CA ASN A 68 2.56 -7.79 -17.28
C ASN A 68 1.39 -7.86 -18.27
N SER A 69 1.28 -6.86 -19.17
CA SER A 69 0.22 -6.65 -20.17
C SER A 69 -0.03 -7.87 -21.09
N ARG A 70 0.81 -8.90 -21.04
CA ARG A 70 0.67 -10.16 -21.80
C ARG A 70 -0.60 -10.97 -21.52
N LYS A 71 -1.40 -10.66 -20.50
CA LYS A 71 -2.65 -11.39 -20.22
C LYS A 71 -3.89 -10.87 -20.96
N TYR A 72 -3.80 -9.77 -21.71
CA TYR A 72 -4.96 -9.20 -22.42
C TYR A 72 -4.89 -9.31 -23.95
N SER A 73 -3.94 -10.04 -24.52
CA SER A 73 -3.86 -10.25 -25.97
C SER A 73 -4.23 -11.68 -26.36
N THR A 74 -5.53 -11.95 -26.52
CA THR A 74 -6.04 -12.92 -27.49
C THR A 74 -7.49 -12.56 -27.79
N PHE A 75 -7.69 -11.60 -28.69
CA PHE A 75 -8.85 -11.64 -29.59
C PHE A 75 -8.36 -12.30 -30.87
N LYS A 76 -8.73 -13.56 -31.08
CA LYS A 76 -8.65 -14.18 -32.41
C LYS A 76 -10.03 -14.01 -33.04
N VAL A 77 -10.08 -13.24 -34.13
CA VAL A 77 -11.15 -13.31 -35.13
C VAL A 77 -10.88 -14.46 -36.09
#